data_AF-A0A538RJ55-F1
#
_entry.id   AF-A0A538RJ55-F1
#
_cell.length_a   1.000
_cell.length_b   1.000
_cell.length_c   1.000
_cell.angle_alpha   90.00
_cell.angle_beta   90.00
_cell.angle_gamma   90.00
#
_symmetry.space_group_name_H-M   'P 1'
#
loop_
_entity.id
_entity.type
_entity.pdbx_description
1 polymer ?
#
loop_
_entity_poly.entity_id
_entity_poly.type
_entity_poly.pdbx_seq_one_letter_code
_entity_poly.pdbx_strand_id
1 'polypeptide(L)'
;QADLILIAPSNPYVSIAPILAVGAIRDALAGRSAPCVAVSPLIAGRAVKGPADRMLARLAGGTSPRQVASCYKGMIDALVVDEADAGDLGGLGDVRPIVARTLMVDGDARRRLAEAALGAVPA
;
A
#
# COMPACT_ATOMS: atom_id res chain seq x y z
N GLN A 1 -15.21 -15.80 -2.67
CA GLN A 1 -14.32 -15.14 -1.69
C GLN A 1 -12.95 -15.01 -2.33
N ALA A 2 -12.14 -14.04 -1.89
CA ALA A 2 -10.77 -13.85 -2.39
C ALA A 2 -9.77 -14.53 -1.44
N ASP A 3 -8.67 -15.04 -1.97
CA ASP A 3 -7.57 -15.59 -1.16
C ASP A 3 -6.69 -14.47 -0.56
N LEU A 4 -6.66 -13.30 -1.22
CA LEU A 4 -5.92 -12.12 -0.80
C LEU A 4 -6.61 -10.87 -1.35
N ILE A 5 -6.53 -9.77 -0.61
CA ILE A 5 -6.94 -8.43 -1.06
C ILE A 5 -5.70 -7.56 -1.23
N LEU A 6 -5.46 -7.07 -2.45
CA LEU A 6 -4.31 -6.21 -2.76
C LEU A 6 -4.77 -4.78 -3.04
N ILE A 7 -4.31 -3.81 -2.23
CA ILE A 7 -4.46 -2.39 -2.51
C ILE A 7 -3.28 -1.94 -3.36
N ALA A 8 -3.57 -1.57 -4.61
CA ALA A 8 -2.58 -1.11 -5.59
C ALA A 8 -1.82 0.15 -5.13
N PRO A 9 -0.61 0.43 -5.67
CA PRO A 9 0.20 1.62 -5.33
C PRO A 9 -0.36 2.90 -5.96
N SER A 10 -1.59 3.25 -5.58
CA SER A 10 -2.32 4.46 -5.99
C SER A 10 -2.33 5.50 -4.89
N ASN A 11 -2.84 6.69 -5.19
CA ASN A 11 -2.96 7.75 -4.19
C ASN A 11 -3.99 7.35 -3.11
N PRO A 12 -3.60 7.29 -1.82
CA PRO A 12 -4.49 6.87 -0.75
C PRO A 12 -5.70 7.81 -0.58
N TYR A 13 -5.56 9.11 -0.86
CA TYR A 13 -6.59 10.11 -0.57
C TYR A 13 -7.61 10.30 -1.70
N VAL A 14 -7.17 10.26 -2.96
CA VAL A 14 -8.05 10.57 -4.11
C VAL A 14 -8.38 9.37 -4.98
N SER A 15 -7.67 8.24 -4.83
CA SER A 15 -7.96 7.03 -5.57
C SER A 15 -8.56 5.96 -4.66
N ILE A 16 -7.88 5.63 -3.56
CA ILE A 16 -8.32 4.52 -2.69
C ILE A 16 -9.38 4.97 -1.68
N ALA A 17 -9.22 6.11 -1.01
CA ALA A 17 -10.19 6.56 -0.01
C ALA A 17 -11.64 6.72 -0.56
N PRO A 18 -11.89 7.22 -1.78
CA PRO A 18 -13.25 7.23 -2.33
C PRO A 18 -13.86 5.84 -2.49
N ILE A 19 -13.05 4.82 -2.79
CA ILE A 19 -13.49 3.41 -2.84
C ILE A 19 -13.84 2.94 -1.42
N LEU A 20 -12.98 3.21 -0.44
CA LEU A 20 -13.18 2.84 0.96
C LEU A 20 -14.30 3.64 1.66
N ALA A 21 -14.70 4.77 1.11
CA ALA A 21 -15.82 5.58 1.60
C ALA A 21 -17.18 4.90 1.37
N VAL A 22 -17.26 3.99 0.40
CA VAL A 22 -18.46 3.17 0.15
C VAL A 22 -18.64 2.20 1.32
N GLY A 23 -19.73 2.35 2.08
CA GLY A 23 -20.00 1.58 3.30
C GLY A 23 -19.89 0.07 3.09
N ALA A 24 -20.55 -0.46 2.05
CA ALA A 24 -20.51 -1.90 1.75
C ALA A 24 -19.10 -2.44 1.46
N ILE A 25 -18.20 -1.63 0.89
CA ILE A 25 -16.81 -2.03 0.64
C ILE A 25 -16.03 -2.06 1.95
N ARG A 26 -16.20 -1.04 2.79
CA ARG A 26 -15.57 -0.98 4.12
C ARG A 26 -16.01 -2.13 5.00
N ASP A 27 -17.31 -2.43 5.01
CA ASP A 27 -17.86 -3.53 5.82
C ASP A 27 -17.35 -4.88 5.33
N ALA A 28 -17.24 -5.08 4.02
CA ALA A 28 -16.63 -6.28 3.44
C ALA A 28 -15.15 -6.43 3.82
N LEU A 29 -14.38 -5.33 3.86
CA LEU A 29 -12.98 -5.34 4.32
C LEU A 29 -12.86 -5.60 5.82
N ALA A 30 -13.76 -5.07 6.64
CA ALA A 30 -13.75 -5.28 8.09
C ALA A 30 -14.12 -6.73 8.47
N GLY A 31 -15.06 -7.34 7.75
CA GLY A 31 -15.49 -8.73 7.95
C GLY A 31 -14.68 -9.77 7.18
N ARG A 32 -13.58 -9.38 6.54
CA ARG A 32 -12.77 -10.29 5.71
C ARG A 32 -12.07 -11.34 6.58
N SER A 33 -11.94 -12.56 6.04
CA SER A 33 -11.01 -13.57 6.54
C SER A 33 -9.67 -13.56 5.78
N ALA A 34 -9.66 -13.00 4.57
CA ALA A 34 -8.49 -12.95 3.72
C ALA A 34 -7.53 -11.83 4.15
N PRO A 35 -6.21 -12.04 4.05
CA PRO A 35 -5.22 -11.01 4.29
C PRO A 35 -5.38 -9.84 3.31
N CYS A 36 -5.15 -8.64 3.81
CA CYS A 36 -5.13 -7.41 3.02
C CYS A 36 -3.72 -6.81 3.03
N VAL A 37 -3.14 -6.73 1.83
CA VAL A 37 -1.80 -6.16 1.60
C VAL A 37 -1.97 -4.87 0.81
N ALA A 38 -1.27 -3.82 1.21
CA ALA A 38 -1.15 -2.61 0.40
C ALA A 38 0.24 -2.51 -0.22
N VAL A 39 0.34 -1.83 -1.35
CA VAL A 39 1.63 -1.39 -1.91
C VAL A 39 1.76 0.11 -1.73
N SER A 40 2.87 0.56 -1.17
CA SER A 40 3.21 1.96 -1.05
C SER A 40 3.32 2.61 -2.44
N PRO A 41 2.72 3.80 -2.66
CA PRO A 41 2.93 4.55 -3.90
C PRO A 41 4.26 5.32 -3.92
N LEU A 42 5.05 5.23 -2.84
CA LEU A 42 6.30 5.97 -2.65
C LEU A 42 7.52 5.17 -3.10
N ILE A 43 8.48 5.88 -3.69
CA ILE A 43 9.86 5.46 -3.95
C ILE A 43 10.78 6.59 -3.50
N ALA A 44 11.66 6.32 -2.53
CA ALA A 44 12.57 7.31 -1.94
C ALA A 44 11.80 8.53 -1.41
N GLY A 45 10.72 8.28 -0.68
CA GLY A 45 9.81 9.30 -0.16
C GLY A 45 9.08 10.12 -1.21
N ARG A 46 8.97 9.65 -2.46
CA ARG A 46 8.29 10.40 -3.54
C ARG A 46 7.32 9.53 -4.30
N ALA A 47 6.15 10.07 -4.64
CA ALA A 47 5.21 9.38 -5.51
C ALA A 47 5.74 9.32 -6.95
N VAL A 48 5.58 8.17 -7.61
CA VAL A 48 6.21 7.89 -8.92
C VAL A 48 5.59 8.67 -10.09
N LYS A 49 4.27 8.89 -10.11
CA LYS A 49 3.56 9.54 -11.23
C LYS A 49 2.36 10.39 -10.79
N GLY A 50 2.09 11.42 -11.59
CA GLY A 50 0.84 12.19 -11.56
C GLY A 50 0.85 13.37 -10.57
N PRO A 51 -0.26 14.11 -10.45
CA PRO A 51 -0.42 15.18 -9.47
C PRO A 51 -0.32 14.68 -8.01
N ALA A 52 -0.27 13.35 -7.81
CA ALA A 52 -0.09 12.71 -6.52
C ALA A 52 1.20 13.11 -5.80
N ASP A 53 2.31 13.40 -6.49
CA ASP A 53 3.52 14.00 -5.87
C ASP A 53 3.16 15.34 -5.21
N ARG A 54 2.64 16.29 -6.00
CA ARG A 54 2.26 17.62 -5.51
C ARG A 54 1.17 17.59 -4.46
N MET A 55 0.29 16.58 -4.48
CA MET A 55 -0.83 16.45 -3.56
C MET A 55 -0.41 15.72 -2.28
N LEU A 56 0.36 14.64 -2.33
CA LEU A 56 0.93 13.99 -1.13
C LEU A 56 1.91 14.91 -0.40
N ALA A 57 2.69 15.71 -1.13
CA ALA A 57 3.56 16.74 -0.56
C ALA A 57 2.78 17.92 0.06
N ARG A 58 1.54 18.20 -0.39
CA ARG A 58 0.73 19.36 0.07
C ARG A 58 -0.42 19.02 1.01
N LEU A 59 -0.94 17.80 1.03
CA LEU A 59 -2.27 17.53 1.61
C LEU A 59 -2.37 16.58 2.79
N ALA A 60 -1.40 15.74 3.19
CA ALA A 60 -1.52 15.06 4.48
C ALA A 60 -0.30 14.21 4.89
N GLY A 61 0.49 14.74 5.82
CA GLY A 61 1.11 13.94 6.89
C GLY A 61 2.52 13.38 6.67
N GLY A 62 3.08 13.41 5.44
CA GLY A 62 4.47 13.06 5.20
C GLY A 62 4.70 12.03 4.09
N THR A 63 5.99 11.74 3.85
CA THR A 63 6.48 10.90 2.74
C THR A 63 7.14 9.61 3.23
N SER A 64 6.63 9.02 4.30
CA SER A 64 7.19 7.81 4.90
C SER A 64 6.27 6.60 4.73
N PRO A 65 6.81 5.37 4.75
CA PRO A 65 6.02 4.15 4.84
C PRO A 65 5.00 4.17 6.00
N ARG A 66 5.39 4.74 7.15
CA ARG A 66 4.50 4.92 8.31
C ARG A 66 3.27 5.74 7.97
N GLN A 67 3.43 6.86 7.27
CA GLN A 67 2.30 7.70 6.88
C GLN A 67 1.35 6.95 5.95
N VAL A 68 1.89 6.18 4.99
CA VAL A 68 1.08 5.35 4.10
C VAL A 68 0.30 4.29 4.89
N ALA A 69 0.95 3.57 5.81
CA ALA A 69 0.29 2.60 6.68
C ALA A 69 -0.83 3.23 7.52
N SER A 70 -0.63 4.47 7.99
CA SER A 70 -1.65 5.19 8.78
C SER A 70 -2.94 5.48 8.00
N CYS A 71 -2.85 5.61 6.67
CA CYS A 71 -4.01 5.80 5.80
C CYS A 71 -4.94 4.57 5.76
N TYR A 72 -4.40 3.40 6.11
CA TYR A 72 -5.07 2.11 6.07
C TYR A 72 -5.12 1.44 7.45
N LYS A 73 -5.06 2.25 8.53
CA LYS A 73 -5.01 1.75 9.91
C LYS A 73 -6.18 0.78 10.19
N GLY A 74 -5.84 -0.43 10.65
CA GLY A 74 -6.81 -1.48 10.94
C GLY A 74 -7.42 -2.16 9.71
N MET A 75 -7.00 -1.80 8.51
CA MET A 75 -7.50 -2.38 7.25
C MET A 75 -6.48 -3.29 6.57
N ILE A 76 -5.18 -3.02 6.73
CA ILE A 76 -4.10 -3.81 6.11
C ILE A 76 -3.30 -4.59 7.16
N ASP A 77 -2.84 -5.75 6.75
CA ASP A 77 -2.01 -6.66 7.54
C ASP A 77 -0.52 -6.50 7.17
N ALA A 78 -0.26 -6.08 5.92
CA ALA A 78 1.10 -5.83 5.44
C ALA A 78 1.17 -4.65 4.46
N LEU A 79 2.34 -4.04 4.38
CA LEU A 79 2.67 -2.97 3.45
C LEU A 79 3.92 -3.33 2.65
N VAL A 80 3.77 -3.42 1.33
CA VAL A 80 4.90 -3.47 0.40
C VAL A 80 5.50 -2.08 0.26
N VAL A 81 6.79 -1.97 0.46
CA VAL A 81 7.58 -0.73 0.45
C VAL A 81 8.72 -0.87 -0.55
N ASP A 82 9.10 0.23 -1.18
CA ASP A 82 10.22 0.19 -2.12
C ASP A 82 11.55 -0.06 -1.41
N GLU A 83 12.49 -0.72 -2.11
CA GLU A 83 13.87 -0.91 -1.64
C GLU A 83 14.52 0.41 -1.22
N ALA A 84 14.19 1.52 -1.89
CA ALA A 84 14.70 2.84 -1.56
C ALA A 84 14.18 3.39 -0.21
N ASP A 85 13.07 2.87 0.31
CA ASP A 85 12.44 3.30 1.57
C ASP A 85 12.65 2.28 2.72
N ALA A 86 13.44 1.22 2.48
CA ALA A 86 13.68 0.15 3.46
C ALA A 86 14.38 0.61 4.76
N GLY A 87 14.98 1.82 4.75
CA GLY A 87 15.57 2.44 5.94
C GLY A 87 14.55 3.07 6.91
N ASP A 88 13.29 3.26 6.50
CA ASP A 88 12.26 3.96 7.28
C ASP A 88 11.02 3.08 7.54
N LEU A 89 11.25 1.92 8.14
CA LEU A 89 10.19 0.95 8.49
C LEU A 89 9.72 1.06 9.94
N GLY A 90 10.27 2.01 10.69
CA GLY A 90 9.91 2.21 12.09
C GLY A 90 8.46 2.68 12.24
N GLY A 91 7.76 2.12 13.23
CA GLY A 91 6.43 2.57 13.66
C GLY A 91 5.28 2.22 12.71
N LEU A 92 5.42 1.15 11.94
CA LEU A 92 4.32 0.51 11.20
C LEU A 92 3.31 -0.21 12.13
N GLY A 93 3.64 -0.38 13.41
CA GLY A 93 2.80 -1.09 14.38
C GLY A 93 2.69 -2.58 14.00
N ASP A 94 1.47 -3.09 13.92
CA ASP A 94 1.19 -4.48 13.56
C ASP A 94 1.25 -4.74 12.03
N VAL A 95 1.44 -3.68 11.22
CA VAL A 95 1.56 -3.81 9.77
C VAL A 95 2.95 -4.34 9.42
N ARG A 96 3.00 -5.54 8.82
CA ARG A 96 4.25 -6.17 8.40
C ARG A 96 4.84 -5.45 7.17
N PRO A 97 6.10 -4.98 7.20
CA PRO A 97 6.76 -4.47 6.01
C PRO A 97 7.21 -5.60 5.07
N ILE A 98 7.06 -5.38 3.76
CA ILE A 98 7.59 -6.25 2.69
C ILE A 98 8.42 -5.38 1.76
N VAL A 99 9.73 -5.58 1.73
CA VAL A 99 10.61 -4.77 0.87
C VAL A 99 10.69 -5.39 -0.52
N ALA A 100 10.37 -4.63 -1.56
CA ALA A 100 10.44 -5.07 -2.96
C ALA A 100 10.63 -3.88 -3.91
N ARG A 101 10.99 -4.14 -5.17
CA ARG A 101 10.96 -3.11 -6.22
C ARG A 101 9.53 -2.82 -6.63
N THR A 102 9.08 -1.58 -6.42
CA THR A 102 7.69 -1.19 -6.68
C THR A 102 7.49 -0.47 -8.02
N LEU A 103 8.57 -0.06 -8.69
CA LEU A 103 8.49 0.61 -9.99
C LEU A 103 8.07 -0.35 -11.12
N MET A 104 6.82 -0.21 -11.57
CA MET A 104 6.23 -1.04 -12.64
C MET A 104 6.55 -0.50 -14.05
N VAL A 105 7.80 -0.63 -14.50
CA VAL A 105 8.23 -0.15 -15.84
C VAL A 105 7.69 -0.99 -17.01
N ASP A 106 7.45 -2.28 -16.79
CA ASP A 106 7.00 -3.24 -17.79
C ASP A 106 6.12 -4.35 -17.18
N GLY A 107 5.76 -5.35 -17.99
CA GLY A 107 4.94 -6.48 -17.55
C GLY A 107 5.62 -7.37 -16.51
N ASP A 108 6.93 -7.57 -16.62
CA ASP A 108 7.68 -8.41 -15.69
C ASP A 108 7.87 -7.73 -14.33
N ALA A 109 8.05 -6.41 -14.32
CA ALA A 109 8.05 -5.61 -13.10
C ALA A 109 6.71 -5.69 -12.37
N ARG A 110 5.58 -5.62 -13.10
CA ARG A 110 4.25 -5.84 -12.52
C ARG A 110 4.09 -7.24 -11.94
N ARG A 111 4.55 -8.27 -12.66
CA ARG A 111 4.49 -9.66 -12.19
C ARG A 111 5.30 -9.84 -10.90
N ARG A 112 6.56 -9.41 -10.88
CA ARG A 112 7.43 -9.52 -9.69
C ARG A 112 6.83 -8.82 -8.46
N LEU A 113 6.26 -7.63 -8.65
CA LEU A 113 5.61 -6.91 -7.56
C LEU A 113 4.38 -7.65 -7.03
N ALA A 114 3.56 -8.21 -7.92
CA ALA A 114 2.42 -9.04 -7.52
C ALA A 114 2.87 -10.29 -6.76
N GLU A 115 3.90 -10.99 -7.23
CA GLU A 115 4.49 -12.16 -6.56
C GLU A 115 5.03 -11.81 -5.17
N ALA A 116 5.70 -10.66 -5.02
CA ALA A 116 6.19 -10.19 -3.74
C ALA A 116 5.03 -9.91 -2.75
N ALA A 117 3.93 -9.32 -3.23
CA ALA A 117 2.74 -9.08 -2.41
C ALA A 117 2.03 -10.39 -2.01
N LEU A 118 1.96 -11.37 -2.93
CA LEU A 118 1.35 -12.68 -2.68
C LEU A 118 2.17 -13.53 -1.71
N GLY A 119 3.50 -13.57 -1.87
CA GLY A 119 4.40 -14.37 -1.03
C GLY A 119 4.51 -13.89 0.42
N ALA A 120 3.89 -12.76 0.76
CA ALA A 120 3.93 -12.20 2.10
C ALA A 120 2.83 -12.71 3.04
N VAL A 121 1.87 -13.46 2.50
CA VAL A 121 0.80 -14.10 3.27
C VAL A 121 1.28 -15.45 3.79
N PRO A 122 1.23 -15.71 5.11
CA PRO A 122 1.39 -17.06 5.62
C PRO A 122 0.25 -17.95 5.12
N ALA A 123 0.59 -19.18 4.71
CA ALA A 123 -0.39 -20.21 4.34
C ALA A 123 -1.34 -20.56 5.50
#